data_AF-A0A3A6R905-F1
#
_entry.id   AF-A0A3A6R905-F1
#
_cell.length_a   1.000
_cell.length_b   1.000
_cell.length_c   1.000
_cell.angle_alpha   90.00
_cell.angle_beta   90.00
_cell.angle_gamma   90.00
#
_symmetry.space_group_name_H-M   'P 1'
#
loop_
_entity.id
_entity.type
_entity.pdbx_description
1 polymer ?
#
loop_
_entity_poly.entity_id
_entity_poly.type
_entity_poly.pdbx_seq_one_letter_code
_entity_poly.pdbx_strand_id
1 'polypeptide(L)'
;MKRFLSAYLSTLLAFLVLDGLWLGVLMGPTYRDWLGSLMLAQPVIFPAALFYLIYIIGIVLIGVLPGVRLGSVGHAAGYSALLGVMAYGTYDLTNWATLQGWPSQLALVDWAWGTFASGVAGAVGYLTSRRFGA
;
A
#
# COMPACT_ATOMS: atom_id res chain seq x y z
N MET A 1 12.10 -7.81 -19.28
CA MET A 1 10.85 -8.42 -18.76
C MET A 1 11.04 -9.12 -17.40
N LYS A 2 12.01 -10.02 -17.22
CA LYS A 2 12.22 -10.76 -15.95
C LYS A 2 12.27 -9.87 -14.71
N ARG A 3 13.03 -8.77 -14.77
CA ARG A 3 13.17 -7.81 -13.66
C ARG A 3 11.87 -7.10 -13.29
N PHE A 4 11.05 -6.71 -14.28
CA PHE A 4 9.76 -6.08 -14.03
C PHE A 4 8.81 -7.07 -13.36
N LEU A 5 8.75 -8.29 -13.88
CA LEU A 5 7.87 -9.33 -13.33
C LEU A 5 8.27 -9.71 -11.90
N SER A 6 9.58 -9.86 -11.63
CA SER A 6 10.05 -10.14 -10.27
C SER A 6 9.78 -8.99 -9.32
N ALA A 7 9.97 -7.74 -9.75
CA ALA A 7 9.61 -6.55 -8.97
C ALA A 7 8.14 -6.56 -8.63
N TYR A 8 7.28 -6.73 -9.65
CA TYR A 8 5.84 -6.66 -9.49
C TYR A 8 5.31 -7.74 -8.55
N LEU A 9 5.65 -9.01 -8.78
CA LEU A 9 5.14 -10.11 -7.96
C LEU A 9 5.61 -10.05 -6.52
N SER A 10 6.90 -9.72 -6.29
CA SER A 10 7.43 -9.61 -4.93
C SER A 10 6.86 -8.42 -4.17
N THR A 11 6.69 -7.28 -4.83
CA THR A 11 6.07 -6.08 -4.25
C THR A 11 4.59 -6.34 -3.93
N LEU A 12 3.85 -6.95 -4.86
CA LEU A 12 2.45 -7.32 -4.68
C LEU A 12 2.28 -8.26 -3.49
N LEU A 13 3.08 -9.32 -3.43
CA LEU A 13 3.01 -10.29 -2.33
C LEU A 13 3.33 -9.63 -0.99
N ALA A 14 4.39 -8.82 -0.92
CA ALA A 14 4.76 -8.11 0.30
C ALA A 14 3.63 -7.18 0.77
N PHE A 15 3.05 -6.42 -0.15
CA PHE A 15 1.94 -5.52 0.16
C PHE A 15 0.70 -6.27 0.63
N LEU A 16 0.29 -7.34 -0.07
CA LEU A 16 -0.86 -8.15 0.31
C LEU A 16 -0.69 -8.82 1.68
N VAL A 17 0.53 -9.26 2.04
CA VAL A 17 0.81 -9.83 3.36
C VAL A 17 0.67 -8.75 4.44
N LEU A 18 1.23 -7.56 4.23
CA LEU A 18 1.12 -6.44 5.16
C LEU A 18 -0.33 -5.99 5.33
N ASP A 19 -1.06 -5.84 4.23
CA ASP A 19 -2.43 -5.37 4.23
C ASP A 19 -3.40 -6.43 4.79
N GLY A 20 -3.15 -7.71 4.50
CA GLY A 20 -3.87 -8.83 5.12
C GLY A 20 -3.66 -8.90 6.63
N LEU A 21 -2.44 -8.63 7.11
CA LEU A 21 -2.15 -8.52 8.55
C LEU A 21 -2.91 -7.34 9.17
N TRP A 22 -2.92 -6.20 8.49
CA TRP A 22 -3.62 -4.99 8.92
C TRP A 22 -5.13 -5.23 9.08
N LEU A 23 -5.79 -5.62 7.99
CA LEU A 23 -7.24 -5.78 7.95
C LEU A 23 -7.71 -7.01 8.73
N GLY A 24 -6.94 -8.11 8.72
CA GLY A 24 -7.35 -9.37 9.33
C GLY A 24 -7.06 -9.45 10.83
N VAL A 25 -5.94 -8.89 11.29
CA VAL A 25 -5.43 -9.13 12.66
C VAL A 25 -5.38 -7.85 13.47
N LEU A 26 -4.84 -6.77 12.92
CA LEU A 26 -4.53 -5.56 13.70
C LEU A 26 -5.74 -4.64 13.84
N MET A 27 -6.48 -4.41 12.76
CA MET A 27 -7.51 -3.37 12.69
C MET A 27 -8.90 -3.89 12.34
N GLY A 28 -9.09 -5.16 11.99
CA GLY A 28 -10.40 -5.70 11.59
C GLY A 28 -11.56 -5.38 12.56
N PRO A 29 -11.41 -5.62 13.88
CA PRO A 29 -12.41 -5.20 14.88
C PRO A 29 -12.57 -3.68 14.94
N THR A 30 -11.47 -2.94 14.96
CA THR A 30 -11.45 -1.47 15.04
C THR A 30 -12.16 -0.82 13.84
N TYR A 31 -11.97 -1.33 12.62
CA TYR A 31 -12.70 -0.87 11.43
C TYR A 31 -14.21 -1.04 11.60
N ARG A 32 -14.67 -2.20 12.11
CA ARG A 32 -16.10 -2.44 12.36
C ARG A 32 -16.66 -1.47 13.40
N ASP A 33 -15.92 -1.23 14.47
CA ASP A 33 -16.36 -0.34 15.55
C ASP A 33 -16.36 1.13 15.13
N TRP A 34 -15.32 1.58 14.40
CA TRP A 34 -15.16 2.99 14.03
C TRP A 34 -15.99 3.38 12.81
N LEU A 35 -16.10 2.52 11.79
CA LEU A 35 -16.92 2.80 10.61
C LEU A 35 -18.41 2.54 10.87
N GLY A 36 -18.76 1.58 11.74
CA GLY A 36 -20.14 1.25 12.05
C GLY A 36 -20.98 1.01 10.79
N SER A 37 -22.00 1.85 10.59
CA SER A 37 -22.91 1.77 9.43
C SER A 37 -22.26 2.15 8.08
N LEU A 38 -21.08 2.76 8.07
CA LEU A 38 -20.33 3.04 6.84
C LEU A 38 -19.66 1.79 6.26
N MET A 39 -19.46 0.74 7.09
CA MET A 39 -18.79 -0.48 6.66
C MET A 39 -19.75 -1.43 5.97
N LEU A 40 -19.38 -1.89 4.77
CA LEU A 40 -20.13 -2.94 4.07
C LEU A 40 -20.04 -4.27 4.83
N ALA A 41 -21.13 -5.03 4.83
CA ALA A 41 -21.16 -6.38 5.40
C ALA A 41 -20.23 -7.36 4.64
N GLN A 42 -20.08 -7.16 3.33
CA GLN A 42 -19.09 -7.86 2.53
C GLN A 42 -18.39 -6.88 1.58
N PRO A 43 -17.06 -6.99 1.44
CA PRO A 43 -16.31 -6.13 0.54
C PRO A 43 -16.66 -6.44 -0.92
N VAL A 44 -16.75 -5.38 -1.73
CA VAL A 44 -16.84 -5.55 -3.19
C VAL A 44 -15.46 -5.93 -3.70
N ILE A 45 -15.32 -7.18 -4.15
CA ILE A 45 -14.00 -7.75 -4.50
C ILE A 45 -13.34 -7.04 -5.69
N PHE A 46 -14.12 -6.63 -6.69
CA PHE A 46 -13.54 -6.09 -7.93
C PHE A 46 -12.75 -4.78 -7.73
N PRO A 47 -13.30 -3.72 -7.08
CA PRO A 47 -12.52 -2.51 -6.79
C PRO A 47 -11.29 -2.78 -5.92
N ALA A 48 -11.40 -3.66 -4.92
CA ALA A 48 -10.28 -4.02 -4.06
C ALA A 48 -9.14 -4.68 -4.86
N ALA A 49 -9.46 -5.69 -5.67
CA ALA A 49 -8.48 -6.34 -6.53
C ALA A 49 -7.84 -5.37 -7.53
N LEU A 50 -8.65 -4.50 -8.15
CA LEU A 50 -8.16 -3.50 -9.09
C LEU A 50 -7.20 -2.51 -8.43
N PHE A 51 -7.51 -2.05 -7.21
CA PHE A 51 -6.61 -1.22 -6.42
C PHE A 51 -5.26 -1.88 -6.22
N TYR A 52 -5.21 -3.11 -5.70
CA TYR A 52 -3.93 -3.80 -5.49
C TYR A 52 -3.14 -3.94 -6.79
N LEU A 53 -3.79 -4.31 -7.90
CA LEU A 53 -3.09 -4.51 -9.16
C LEU A 53 -2.50 -3.21 -9.73
N ILE A 54 -3.26 -2.09 -9.67
CA ILE A 54 -2.82 -0.79 -10.19
C ILE A 54 -1.81 -0.14 -9.25
N TYR A 55 -2.06 -0.17 -7.95
CA TYR A 55 -1.24 0.51 -6.96
C TYR A 55 0.21 -0.01 -6.96
N ILE A 56 0.38 -1.32 -7.12
CA ILE A 56 1.70 -1.95 -7.22
C ILE A 56 2.46 -1.52 -8.47
N ILE A 57 1.78 -1.22 -9.58
CA ILE A 57 2.44 -0.63 -10.76
C ILE A 57 3.12 0.68 -10.38
N GLY A 58 2.43 1.54 -9.62
CA GLY A 58 2.98 2.79 -9.11
C GLY A 58 4.22 2.57 -8.23
N ILE A 59 4.13 1.67 -7.24
CA ILE A 59 5.26 1.34 -6.36
C ILE A 59 6.47 0.86 -7.18
N VAL A 60 6.25 -0.01 -8.17
CA VAL A 60 7.32 -0.57 -9.00
C VAL A 60 7.97 0.50 -9.89
N LEU A 61 7.16 1.32 -10.56
CA LEU A 61 7.67 2.30 -11.52
C LEU A 61 8.35 3.49 -10.84
N ILE A 62 7.86 3.92 -9.68
CA ILE A 62 8.32 5.13 -8.99
C ILE A 62 9.40 4.80 -7.95
N GLY A 63 9.27 3.68 -7.22
CA GLY A 63 10.22 3.28 -6.19
C GLY A 63 11.19 2.20 -6.64
N VAL A 64 10.67 1.01 -6.98
CA VAL A 64 11.50 -0.20 -7.13
C VAL A 64 12.47 -0.10 -8.29
N LEU A 65 12.00 0.16 -9.51
CA LEU A 65 12.87 0.16 -10.71
C LEU A 65 13.91 1.28 -10.66
N PRO A 66 13.56 2.54 -10.31
CA PRO A 66 14.56 3.58 -10.12
C PRO A 66 15.56 3.22 -9.01
N GLY A 67 15.08 2.68 -7.88
CA GLY A 67 15.93 2.23 -6.79
C GLY A 67 16.93 1.16 -7.23
N VAL A 68 16.50 0.19 -8.03
CA VAL A 68 17.38 -0.84 -8.60
C VAL A 68 18.42 -0.24 -9.55
N ARG A 69 18.05 0.73 -10.41
CA ARG A 69 19.00 1.43 -11.30
C ARG A 69 20.04 2.23 -10.51
N LEU A 70 19.62 2.87 -9.43
CA LEU A 70 20.46 3.68 -8.55
C LEU A 70 21.23 2.84 -7.51
N GLY A 71 20.95 1.54 -7.40
CA GLY A 71 21.52 0.69 -6.36
C GLY A 71 21.10 1.08 -4.93
N SER A 72 19.98 1.78 -4.75
CA SER A 72 19.57 2.36 -3.46
C SER A 72 18.23 1.81 -2.96
N VAL A 73 18.27 1.04 -1.87
CA VAL A 73 17.05 0.61 -1.14
C VAL A 73 16.34 1.80 -0.50
N GLY A 74 17.07 2.83 -0.07
CA GLY A 74 16.51 4.05 0.50
C GLY A 74 15.66 4.80 -0.53
N HIS A 75 16.07 4.83 -1.80
CA HIS A 75 15.26 5.38 -2.88
C HIS A 75 13.99 4.55 -3.09
N ALA A 76 14.11 3.22 -3.16
CA ALA A 76 12.95 2.35 -3.33
C ALA A 76 11.94 2.51 -2.18
N ALA A 77 12.39 2.41 -0.93
CA ALA A 77 11.52 2.58 0.24
C ALA A 77 10.94 4.00 0.33
N GLY A 78 11.76 5.04 0.13
CA GLY A 78 11.35 6.43 0.28
C GLY A 78 10.32 6.87 -0.75
N TYR A 79 10.53 6.55 -2.03
CA TYR A 79 9.59 6.92 -3.09
C TYR A 79 8.33 6.05 -3.09
N SER A 80 8.41 4.79 -2.65
CA SER A 80 7.21 3.98 -2.42
C SER A 80 6.40 4.46 -1.21
N ALA A 81 7.07 4.89 -0.13
CA ALA A 81 6.40 5.53 1.01
C ALA A 81 5.77 6.87 0.61
N LEU A 82 6.46 7.67 -0.22
CA LEU A 82 5.91 8.92 -0.77
C LEU A 82 4.64 8.66 -1.60
N LEU A 83 4.62 7.59 -2.41
CA LEU A 83 3.39 7.20 -3.10
C LEU A 83 2.29 6.83 -2.10
N GLY A 84 2.61 6.08 -1.05
CA GLY A 84 1.67 5.72 0.02
C GLY A 84 1.09 6.93 0.75
N VAL A 85 1.94 7.89 1.11
CA VAL A 85 1.49 9.11 1.78
C VAL A 85 0.52 9.90 0.90
N MET A 86 0.71 9.92 -0.42
CA MET A 86 -0.20 10.59 -1.34
C MET A 86 -1.49 9.80 -1.55
N ALA A 87 -1.39 8.49 -1.80
CA ALA A 87 -2.55 7.67 -2.14
C ALA A 87 -3.50 7.51 -0.96
N TYR A 88 -2.99 7.09 0.20
CA TYR A 88 -3.78 6.96 1.41
C TYR A 88 -4.19 8.34 1.94
N GLY A 89 -3.32 9.35 1.85
CA GLY A 89 -3.68 10.72 2.22
C GLY A 89 -4.85 11.24 1.36
N THR A 90 -4.84 10.96 0.06
CA THR A 90 -5.94 11.33 -0.84
C THR A 90 -7.25 10.67 -0.43
N TYR A 91 -7.22 9.40 0.00
CA TYR A 91 -8.42 8.70 0.48
C TYR A 91 -8.88 9.24 1.85
N ASP A 92 -8.01 9.13 2.86
CA ASP A 92 -8.35 9.38 4.25
C ASP A 92 -8.58 10.86 4.57
N LEU A 93 -7.70 11.75 4.10
CA LEU A 93 -7.81 13.17 4.40
C LEU A 93 -8.98 13.81 3.64
N THR A 94 -9.24 13.38 2.40
CA THR A 94 -10.38 13.89 1.62
C THR A 94 -11.69 13.41 2.21
N ASN A 95 -11.79 12.13 2.60
CA ASN A 95 -12.99 11.62 3.27
C ASN A 95 -13.23 12.32 4.60
N TRP A 96 -12.18 12.52 5.40
CA TRP A 96 -12.31 13.28 6.65
C TRP A 96 -12.76 14.73 6.41
N ALA A 97 -12.29 15.37 5.34
CA ALA A 97 -12.67 16.73 5.01
C ALA A 97 -14.10 16.87 4.46
N THR A 98 -14.66 15.82 3.84
CA THR A 98 -15.89 15.94 3.03
C THR A 98 -17.07 15.11 3.52
N LEU A 99 -16.85 14.01 4.24
CA LEU A 99 -17.90 13.09 4.67
C LEU A 99 -18.25 13.29 6.16
N GLN A 100 -19.54 13.35 6.44
CA GLN A 100 -20.03 13.33 7.82
C GLN A 100 -19.89 11.91 8.40
N GLY A 101 -19.25 11.81 9.57
CA GLY A 101 -19.08 10.53 10.27
C GLY A 101 -17.80 9.75 9.91
N TRP A 102 -16.91 10.31 9.09
CA TRP A 102 -15.60 9.70 8.85
C TRP A 102 -14.70 9.84 10.10
N PRO A 103 -14.20 8.74 10.70
CA PRO A 103 -13.42 8.81 11.93
C PRO A 103 -12.02 9.38 11.68
N SER A 104 -11.65 10.46 12.36
CA SER A 104 -10.33 11.08 12.21
C SER A 104 -9.19 10.19 12.69
N GLN A 105 -9.43 9.39 13.72
CA GLN A 105 -8.46 8.42 14.22
C GLN A 105 -8.20 7.33 13.17
N LEU A 106 -9.24 6.88 12.45
CA LEU A 106 -9.09 5.94 11.35
C LEU A 106 -8.22 6.56 10.26
N ALA A 107 -8.57 7.79 9.85
CA ALA A 107 -7.87 8.51 8.79
C ALA A 107 -6.37 8.63 9.08
N LEU A 108 -5.99 9.02 10.30
CA LEU A 108 -4.58 9.19 10.67
C LEU A 108 -3.81 7.86 10.74
N VAL A 109 -4.45 6.83 11.30
CA VAL A 109 -3.82 5.52 11.53
C VAL A 109 -3.67 4.76 10.21
N ASP A 110 -4.71 4.76 9.36
CA ASP A 110 -4.67 4.12 8.04
C ASP A 110 -3.70 4.84 7.11
N TRP A 111 -3.67 6.18 7.14
CA TRP A 111 -2.70 6.97 6.38
C TRP A 111 -1.25 6.67 6.75
N ALA A 112 -0.96 6.58 8.05
CA ALA A 112 0.37 6.21 8.53
C ALA A 112 0.74 4.77 8.12
N TRP A 113 -0.21 3.83 8.25
CA TRP A 113 0.01 2.43 7.88
C TRP A 113 0.24 2.27 6.37
N GLY A 114 -0.59 2.88 5.53
CA GLY A 114 -0.44 2.83 4.08
C GLY A 114 0.90 3.39 3.60
N THR A 115 1.39 4.46 4.25
CA THR A 115 2.72 5.01 4.01
C THR A 115 3.82 4.00 4.35
N PHE A 116 3.75 3.41 5.54
CA PHE A 116 4.69 2.40 6.00
C PHE A 116 4.69 1.15 5.11
N ALA A 117 3.52 0.57 4.87
CA ALA A 117 3.34 -0.65 4.10
C ALA A 117 3.86 -0.50 2.66
N SER A 118 3.62 0.67 2.05
CA SER A 118 4.13 0.97 0.71
C SER A 118 5.65 1.06 0.68
N GLY A 119 6.26 1.70 1.68
CA GLY A 119 7.72 1.76 1.81
C GLY A 119 8.36 0.38 1.99
N VAL A 120 7.79 -0.46 2.86
CA VAL A 120 8.26 -1.84 3.08
C VAL A 120 8.09 -2.68 1.81
N ALA A 121 6.94 -2.62 1.15
CA ALA A 121 6.71 -3.35 -0.09
C ALA A 121 7.70 -2.93 -1.19
N GLY A 122 7.99 -1.63 -1.34
CA GLY A 122 9.01 -1.13 -2.26
C GLY A 122 10.42 -1.62 -1.93
N ALA A 123 10.78 -1.66 -0.64
CA ALA A 123 12.07 -2.22 -0.21
C ALA A 123 12.19 -3.72 -0.54
N VAL A 124 11.15 -4.51 -0.27
CA VAL A 124 11.12 -5.95 -0.58
C VAL A 124 11.20 -6.17 -2.09
N GLY A 125 10.45 -5.40 -2.87
CA GLY A 125 10.51 -5.41 -4.34
C GLY A 125 11.93 -5.18 -4.85
N TYR A 126 12.61 -4.15 -4.32
CA TYR A 126 13.99 -3.83 -4.67
C TYR A 126 14.96 -4.97 -4.34
N LEU A 127 14.91 -5.51 -3.12
CA LEU A 127 15.83 -6.57 -2.67
C LEU A 127 15.67 -7.83 -3.53
N THR A 128 14.44 -8.18 -3.85
CA THR A 128 14.11 -9.37 -4.65
C THR A 128 14.53 -9.17 -6.11
N SER A 129 14.23 -8.01 -6.71
CA SER A 129 14.63 -7.70 -8.08
C SER A 129 16.13 -7.55 -8.26
N ARG A 130 16.87 -7.09 -7.24
CA ARG A 130 18.33 -7.05 -7.28
C ARG A 130 18.95 -8.45 -7.29
N ARG A 131 18.34 -9.41 -6.57
CA ARG A 131 18.84 -10.78 -6.45
C ARG A 131 18.45 -11.69 -7.61
N PHE A 132 17.25 -11.51 -8.17
CA PHE A 132 16.67 -12.41 -9.19
C PHE A 132 16.38 -11.74 -10.53
N GLY A 133 16.65 -10.44 -10.69
CA GLY A 133 16.33 -9.67 -11.89
C GLY A 133 17.45 -9.60 -12.94
N ALA A 134 18.37 -10.59 -12.96
CA ALA A 134 19.33 -10.78 -14.05
C ALA A 134 18.65 -11.41 -15.28
#